data_AF-A0A3Q7U782-F1
#
_entry.id   AF-A0A3Q7U782-F1
#
_cell.length_a   1.000
_cell.length_b   1.000
_cell.length_c   1.000
_cell.angle_alpha   90.00
_cell.angle_beta   90.00
_cell.angle_gamma   90.00
#
_symmetry.space_group_name_H-M   'P 1'
#
loop_
_entity.id
_entity.type
_entity.pdbx_description
1 polymer ?
#
loop_
_entity_poly.entity_id
_entity_poly.type
_entity_poly.pdbx_seq_one_letter_code
_entity_poly.pdbx_strand_id
1 'polypeptide(L)'
;MKIKDAKKPSFPWFGMDIGGTLVKLSYFEPIDITAEEEQEEVESLKSIRKYLTSNVAYGSTGIRDVHLELKDLTLFGRRGNLHFIRFPTHDLPTFIQMGRDKNFSTLHTVLCATGGGAYKFEEDFRTIGNLHLHKLDELDCLVKGLLYIDSVSFNGQAECYYFANASEPERCQKMPFNLDDPYPLLIVNIGSGVSILAVHSKDNYKRVTGTSFGNMIYKEKRETVSKEDLARATLVTITNNIGSVARMCAVNEKINRVVFVGNFLRVNTLSMKLLAYALDYWSKGQLKALFLEHEGYFGAVGALLGLPNFS
;
A
#
# COMPACT_ATOMS: atom_id res chain seq x y z
N MET A 1 13.33 -36.27 -6.55
CA MET A 1 12.41 -35.74 -7.57
C MET A 1 12.84 -34.30 -7.83
N LYS A 2 13.47 -34.02 -8.98
CA LYS A 2 13.96 -32.66 -9.30
C LYS A 2 12.74 -31.75 -9.43
N ILE A 3 12.64 -30.73 -8.58
CA ILE A 3 11.66 -29.65 -8.73
C ILE A 3 11.96 -29.01 -10.08
N LYS A 4 11.01 -29.07 -11.02
CA LYS A 4 11.12 -28.35 -12.28
C LYS A 4 11.25 -26.87 -11.93
N ASP A 5 12.33 -26.23 -12.38
CA ASP A 5 12.50 -24.78 -12.26
C ASP A 5 11.25 -24.10 -12.84
N ALA A 6 10.49 -23.42 -11.98
CA ALA A 6 9.38 -22.59 -12.42
C ALA A 6 9.94 -21.53 -13.37
N LYS A 7 9.30 -21.36 -14.53
CA LYS A 7 9.72 -20.40 -15.55
C LYS A 7 9.68 -19.00 -14.93
N LYS A 8 10.82 -18.29 -14.89
CA LYS A 8 10.88 -16.95 -14.30
C LYS A 8 10.06 -15.98 -15.16
N PRO A 9 9.28 -15.04 -14.57
CA PRO A 9 8.56 -14.05 -15.34
C PRO A 9 9.52 -13.16 -16.13
N SER A 10 9.19 -12.80 -17.36
CA SER A 10 9.96 -11.82 -18.14
C SER A 10 9.82 -10.42 -17.56
N PHE A 11 10.87 -9.61 -17.63
CA PHE A 11 10.79 -8.19 -17.29
C PHE A 11 9.87 -7.44 -18.27
N PRO A 12 9.23 -6.34 -17.83
CA PRO A 12 9.35 -5.69 -16.52
C PRO A 12 8.39 -6.27 -15.47
N TRP A 13 8.76 -6.22 -14.19
CA TRP A 13 7.93 -6.75 -13.10
C TRP A 13 7.19 -5.61 -12.38
N PHE A 14 5.86 -5.63 -12.51
CA PHE A 14 4.97 -4.65 -11.92
C PHE A 14 3.87 -5.31 -11.10
N GLY A 15 3.48 -4.64 -10.01
CA GLY A 15 2.21 -4.88 -9.33
C GLY A 15 1.46 -3.58 -9.15
N MET A 16 0.17 -3.57 -9.49
CA MET A 16 -0.64 -2.34 -9.48
C MET A 16 -1.85 -2.49 -8.57
N ASP A 17 -2.14 -1.47 -7.77
CA ASP A 17 -3.37 -1.32 -6.98
C ASP A 17 -4.09 -0.06 -7.45
N ILE A 18 -5.24 -0.26 -8.11
CA ILE A 18 -6.05 0.80 -8.69
C ILE A 18 -7.18 1.12 -7.72
N GLY A 19 -6.89 1.98 -6.75
CA GLY A 19 -7.86 2.45 -5.77
C GLY A 19 -8.84 3.49 -6.35
N GLY A 20 -9.83 3.88 -5.55
CA GLY A 20 -10.81 4.90 -5.95
C GLY A 20 -10.21 6.29 -6.19
N THR A 21 -9.15 6.65 -5.46
CA THR A 21 -8.52 7.97 -5.52
C THR A 21 -7.09 7.94 -6.07
N LEU A 22 -6.31 6.93 -5.69
CA LEU A 22 -4.92 6.78 -6.08
C LEU A 22 -4.67 5.41 -6.70
N VAL A 23 -3.88 5.41 -7.77
CA VAL A 23 -3.18 4.24 -8.26
C VAL A 23 -1.83 4.13 -7.56
N LYS A 24 -1.48 2.92 -7.16
CA LYS A 24 -0.19 2.59 -6.56
C LYS A 24 0.47 1.52 -7.41
N LEU A 25 1.73 1.73 -7.74
CA LEU A 25 2.54 0.86 -8.57
C LEU A 25 3.80 0.49 -7.79
N SER A 26 4.05 -0.82 -7.71
CA SER A 26 5.33 -1.36 -7.27
C SER A 26 6.11 -1.82 -8.50
N TYR A 27 7.38 -1.44 -8.59
CA TYR A 27 8.26 -1.78 -9.72
C TYR A 27 9.55 -2.37 -9.19
N PHE A 28 9.89 -3.58 -9.63
CA PHE A 28 11.17 -4.20 -9.32
C PHE A 28 12.19 -3.90 -10.42
N GLU A 29 13.23 -3.16 -10.05
CA GLU A 29 14.38 -2.84 -10.90
C GLU A 29 15.49 -3.87 -10.66
N PRO A 30 15.81 -4.75 -11.64
CA PRO A 30 16.95 -5.66 -11.50
C PRO A 30 18.27 -4.89 -11.51
N ILE A 31 19.15 -5.20 -10.56
CA ILE A 31 20.52 -4.64 -10.47
C ILE A 31 21.60 -5.67 -10.82
N ASP A 32 21.18 -6.91 -11.09
CA ASP A 32 22.03 -8.06 -11.40
C ASP A 32 21.97 -8.46 -12.88
N ILE A 33 21.63 -7.52 -13.76
CA ILE A 33 21.56 -7.74 -15.20
C ILE A 33 22.95 -8.05 -15.73
N THR A 34 23.10 -9.17 -16.44
CA THR A 34 24.36 -9.55 -17.09
C THR A 34 24.53 -8.84 -18.44
N ALA A 35 25.76 -8.78 -18.96
CA ALA A 35 26.02 -8.18 -20.28
C ALA A 35 25.30 -8.93 -21.42
N GLU A 36 25.09 -10.24 -21.29
CA GLU A 36 24.34 -11.06 -22.24
C GLU A 36 22.85 -10.70 -22.20
N GLU A 37 22.26 -10.65 -20.99
CA GLU A 37 20.86 -10.21 -20.80
C GLU A 37 20.64 -8.79 -21.33
N GLU A 38 21.61 -7.89 -21.16
CA GLU A 38 21.52 -6.52 -21.67
C GLU A 38 21.58 -6.46 -23.20
N GLN A 39 22.27 -7.38 -23.87
CA GLN A 39 22.28 -7.46 -25.34
C GLN A 39 20.97 -8.02 -25.91
N GLU A 40 20.36 -8.99 -25.20
CA GLU A 40 19.08 -9.59 -25.56
C GLU A 40 17.88 -8.70 -25.20
N GLU A 41 18.06 -7.76 -24.27
CA GLU A 41 17.02 -6.86 -23.81
C GLU A 41 16.56 -5.89 -24.91
N VAL A 42 15.27 -5.93 -25.21
CA VAL A 42 14.62 -5.05 -26.20
C VAL A 42 14.77 -3.58 -25.77
N GLU A 43 15.05 -2.67 -26.72
CA GLU A 43 15.26 -1.24 -26.46
C GLU A 43 14.09 -0.57 -25.71
N SER A 44 12.86 -1.06 -25.89
CA SER A 44 11.67 -0.61 -25.14
C SER A 44 11.81 -0.86 -23.63
N LEU A 45 12.34 -2.01 -23.20
CA LEU A 45 12.58 -2.32 -21.78
C LEU A 45 13.63 -1.41 -21.17
N LYS A 46 14.74 -1.18 -21.89
CA LYS A 46 15.79 -0.25 -21.45
C LYS A 46 15.24 1.17 -21.27
N SER A 47 14.42 1.62 -22.21
CA SER A 47 13.76 2.92 -22.16
C SER A 47 12.80 3.04 -20.97
N ILE A 48 11.99 2.00 -20.69
CA ILE A 48 11.08 1.96 -19.54
C ILE A 48 11.87 1.97 -18.23
N ARG A 49 12.87 1.09 -18.07
CA ARG A 49 13.73 1.05 -16.88
C ARG A 49 14.36 2.41 -16.63
N LYS A 50 15.04 2.96 -17.65
CA LYS A 50 15.69 4.28 -17.57
C LYS A 50 14.69 5.37 -17.19
N TYR A 51 13.51 5.40 -17.81
CA TYR A 51 12.48 6.39 -17.52
C TYR A 51 12.03 6.32 -16.06
N LEU A 52 11.81 5.13 -15.51
CA LEU A 52 11.38 4.95 -14.13
C LEU A 52 12.48 5.29 -13.12
N THR A 53 13.74 4.96 -13.41
CA THR A 53 14.83 5.11 -12.46
C THR A 53 15.48 6.49 -12.50
N SER A 54 15.51 7.15 -13.67
CA SER A 54 16.09 8.50 -13.83
C SER A 54 15.15 9.63 -13.41
N ASN A 55 13.86 9.37 -13.22
CA ASN A 55 12.86 10.38 -12.87
C ASN A 55 12.21 10.07 -11.52
N VAL A 56 11.87 11.12 -10.78
CA VAL A 56 11.08 11.04 -9.53
C VAL A 56 9.65 11.53 -9.70
N ALA A 57 9.39 12.26 -10.80
CA ALA A 57 8.08 12.71 -11.21
C ALA A 57 7.79 12.22 -12.63
N TYR A 58 6.56 11.76 -12.87
CA TYR A 58 6.12 11.22 -14.16
C TYR A 58 4.90 11.99 -14.65
N GLY A 59 5.05 12.65 -15.80
CA GLY A 59 4.04 13.60 -16.26
C GLY A 59 3.85 14.74 -15.26
N SER A 60 2.60 15.16 -15.06
CA SER A 60 2.25 16.25 -14.13
C SER A 60 1.91 15.78 -12.70
N THR A 61 1.52 14.52 -12.52
CA THR A 61 0.93 14.03 -11.26
C THR A 61 1.53 12.76 -10.70
N GLY A 62 2.31 12.02 -11.49
CA GLY A 62 3.00 10.80 -11.04
C GLY A 62 4.20 11.12 -10.16
N ILE A 63 4.33 10.41 -9.05
CA ILE A 63 5.39 10.62 -8.06
C ILE A 63 5.97 9.27 -7.66
N ARG A 64 7.30 9.16 -7.66
CA ARG A 64 8.05 8.07 -7.04
C ARG A 64 8.43 8.48 -5.62
N ASP A 65 7.97 7.72 -4.62
CA ASP A 65 8.32 7.94 -3.23
C ASP A 65 9.69 7.32 -2.93
N VAL A 66 10.76 7.99 -3.35
CA VAL A 66 12.16 7.51 -3.28
C VAL A 66 12.59 7.11 -1.86
N HIS A 67 12.04 7.78 -0.84
CA HIS A 67 12.34 7.48 0.56
C HIS A 67 11.85 6.10 1.00
N LEU A 68 10.95 5.47 0.26
CA LEU A 68 10.43 4.12 0.54
C LEU A 68 11.15 3.03 -0.26
N GLU A 69 12.15 3.35 -1.08
CA GLU A 69 12.84 2.34 -1.90
C GLU A 69 13.46 1.23 -1.02
N LEU A 70 13.13 -0.03 -1.32
CA LEU A 70 13.84 -1.19 -0.76
C LEU A 70 15.03 -1.52 -1.65
N LYS A 71 16.23 -1.49 -1.09
CA LYS A 71 17.49 -1.67 -1.83
C LYS A 71 18.02 -3.09 -1.68
N ASP A 72 18.65 -3.60 -2.74
CA ASP A 72 19.29 -4.94 -2.77
C ASP A 72 18.35 -6.08 -2.30
N LEU A 73 17.08 -5.99 -2.66
CA LEU A 73 16.06 -6.99 -2.39
C LEU A 73 16.25 -8.20 -3.32
N THR A 74 16.20 -9.40 -2.75
CA THR A 74 16.12 -10.63 -3.54
C THR A 74 14.66 -11.03 -3.74
N LEU A 75 14.16 -10.93 -4.97
CA LEU A 75 12.79 -11.30 -5.34
C LEU A 75 12.81 -12.23 -6.56
N PHE A 76 12.06 -13.34 -6.50
CA PHE A 76 11.99 -14.36 -7.55
C PHE A 76 13.36 -14.85 -8.06
N GLY A 77 14.36 -14.88 -7.17
CA GLY A 77 15.73 -15.30 -7.48
C GLY A 77 16.52 -14.30 -8.34
N ARG A 78 16.13 -13.01 -8.32
CA ARG A 78 16.89 -11.87 -8.86
C ARG A 78 17.15 -10.86 -7.74
N ARG A 79 18.27 -10.16 -7.79
CA ARG A 79 18.56 -9.02 -6.91
C ARG A 79 18.18 -7.72 -7.61
N GLY A 80 17.56 -6.81 -6.85
CA GLY A 80 17.05 -5.58 -7.40
C GLY A 80 16.58 -4.59 -6.34
N ASN A 81 16.12 -3.43 -6.80
CA ASN A 81 15.48 -2.43 -5.96
C ASN A 81 13.97 -2.45 -6.17
N LEU A 82 13.19 -2.36 -5.11
CA LEU A 82 11.74 -2.22 -5.20
C LEU A 82 11.35 -0.74 -5.06
N HIS A 83 10.77 -0.21 -6.12
CA HIS A 83 10.33 1.18 -6.23
C HIS A 83 8.83 1.33 -6.01
N PHE A 84 8.44 2.44 -5.39
CA PHE A 84 7.05 2.76 -5.06
C PHE A 84 6.59 4.04 -5.76
N ILE A 85 5.58 3.92 -6.60
CA ILE A 85 5.11 4.99 -7.49
C ILE A 85 3.60 5.16 -7.31
N ARG A 86 3.12 6.40 -7.34
CA ARG A 86 1.68 6.69 -7.25
C ARG A 86 1.29 7.82 -8.18
N PHE A 87 0.02 7.80 -8.58
CA PHE A 87 -0.62 8.89 -9.32
C PHE A 87 -2.13 8.86 -9.05
N PRO A 88 -2.86 9.96 -9.29
CA PRO A 88 -4.31 10.00 -9.14
C PRO A 88 -5.03 9.03 -10.09
N THR A 89 -6.05 8.33 -9.62
CA THR A 89 -6.84 7.40 -10.46
C THR A 89 -7.48 8.07 -11.67
N HIS A 90 -7.79 9.38 -11.58
CA HIS A 90 -8.33 10.12 -12.73
C HIS A 90 -7.33 10.27 -13.88
N ASP A 91 -6.02 10.15 -13.63
CA ASP A 91 -4.95 10.20 -14.63
C ASP A 91 -4.60 8.83 -15.22
N LEU A 92 -5.33 7.77 -14.84
CA LEU A 92 -5.12 6.43 -15.38
C LEU A 92 -5.22 6.37 -16.91
N PRO A 93 -6.12 7.10 -17.61
CA PRO A 93 -6.11 7.13 -19.07
C PRO A 93 -4.79 7.65 -19.65
N THR A 94 -4.16 8.64 -19.03
CA THR A 94 -2.85 9.16 -19.43
C THR A 94 -1.76 8.10 -19.25
N PHE A 95 -1.82 7.34 -18.14
CA PHE A 95 -0.91 6.22 -17.93
C PHE A 95 -1.06 5.12 -18.98
N ILE A 96 -2.29 4.73 -19.32
CA ILE A 96 -2.59 3.74 -20.35
C ILE A 96 -2.06 4.21 -21.70
N GLN A 97 -2.27 5.49 -22.06
CA GLN A 97 -1.74 6.05 -23.29
C GLN A 97 -0.21 6.06 -23.31
N MET A 98 0.44 6.45 -22.22
CA MET A 98 1.91 6.34 -22.09
C MET A 98 2.39 4.90 -22.27
N GLY A 99 1.66 3.91 -21.77
CA GLY A 99 1.94 2.49 -21.99
C GLY A 99 1.90 2.10 -23.47
N ARG A 100 0.92 2.61 -24.22
CA ARG A 100 0.85 2.40 -25.67
C ARG A 100 2.02 3.05 -26.40
N ASP A 101 2.33 4.31 -26.09
CA ASP A 101 3.37 5.11 -26.76
C ASP A 101 4.78 4.60 -26.49
N LYS A 102 5.00 3.99 -25.31
CA LYS A 102 6.27 3.35 -24.92
C LYS A 102 6.42 1.91 -25.40
N ASN A 103 5.51 1.44 -26.28
CA ASN A 103 5.51 0.10 -26.87
C ASN A 103 5.51 -1.04 -25.85
N PHE A 104 4.75 -0.92 -24.75
CA PHE A 104 4.50 -2.05 -23.85
C PHE A 104 3.93 -3.28 -24.59
N SER A 105 3.33 -3.07 -25.77
CA SER A 105 2.80 -4.11 -26.64
C SER A 105 3.83 -5.02 -27.31
N THR A 106 5.10 -4.61 -27.36
CA THR A 106 6.20 -5.48 -27.84
C THR A 106 6.66 -6.47 -26.78
N LEU A 107 6.23 -6.27 -25.54
CA LEU A 107 6.56 -7.11 -24.40
C LEU A 107 5.32 -7.94 -24.10
N HIS A 108 5.48 -9.27 -23.99
CA HIS A 108 4.45 -10.12 -23.39
C HIS A 108 4.32 -9.74 -21.92
N THR A 109 3.62 -8.65 -21.66
CA THR A 109 3.58 -8.01 -20.36
C THR A 109 2.38 -8.57 -19.62
N VAL A 110 2.68 -9.36 -18.60
CA VAL A 110 1.71 -9.78 -17.58
C VAL A 110 1.63 -8.66 -16.55
N LEU A 111 0.47 -8.05 -16.41
CA LEU A 111 0.22 -7.03 -15.38
C LEU A 111 -0.73 -7.60 -14.34
N CYS A 112 -0.22 -7.82 -13.13
CA CYS A 112 -1.06 -8.13 -11.99
C CYS A 112 -1.62 -6.84 -11.39
N ALA A 113 -2.94 -6.75 -11.33
CA ALA A 113 -3.65 -5.59 -10.82
C ALA A 113 -4.69 -5.96 -9.77
N THR A 114 -4.84 -5.11 -8.77
CA THR A 114 -5.83 -5.25 -7.70
C THR A 114 -6.57 -3.93 -7.45
N GLY A 115 -7.46 -3.92 -6.46
CA GLY A 115 -8.35 -2.81 -6.16
C GLY A 115 -9.55 -2.73 -7.12
N GLY A 116 -10.60 -2.02 -6.71
CA GLY A 116 -11.83 -1.89 -7.51
C GLY A 116 -11.61 -1.35 -8.93
N GLY A 117 -10.55 -0.56 -9.15
CA GLY A 117 -10.18 -0.07 -10.47
C GLY A 117 -9.67 -1.15 -11.43
N ALA A 118 -9.13 -2.26 -10.95
CA ALA A 118 -8.71 -3.38 -11.80
C ALA A 118 -9.90 -3.99 -12.58
N TYR A 119 -11.10 -3.94 -12.00
CA TYR A 119 -12.34 -4.34 -12.67
C TYR A 119 -12.91 -3.20 -13.52
N LYS A 120 -12.92 -1.98 -12.98
CA LYS A 120 -13.52 -0.81 -13.65
C LYS A 120 -12.85 -0.47 -14.98
N PHE A 121 -11.52 -0.57 -15.04
CA PHE A 121 -10.71 -0.14 -16.18
C PHE A 121 -10.16 -1.34 -16.99
N GLU A 122 -10.71 -2.53 -16.80
CA GLU A 122 -10.24 -3.75 -17.48
C GLU A 122 -10.24 -3.59 -19.01
N GLU A 123 -11.33 -3.10 -19.57
CA GLU A 123 -11.46 -2.89 -21.02
C GLU A 123 -10.46 -1.84 -21.53
N ASP A 124 -10.20 -0.79 -20.74
CA ASP A 124 -9.20 0.22 -21.09
C ASP A 124 -7.79 -0.38 -21.14
N PHE A 125 -7.43 -1.30 -20.24
CA PHE A 125 -6.14 -1.99 -20.29
C PHE A 125 -6.04 -2.96 -21.47
N ARG A 126 -7.14 -3.61 -21.87
CA ARG A 126 -7.17 -4.53 -23.04
C ARG A 126 -6.86 -3.82 -24.36
N THR A 127 -7.05 -2.50 -24.42
CA THR A 127 -6.65 -1.71 -25.59
C THR A 127 -5.14 -1.55 -25.75
N ILE A 128 -4.35 -1.83 -24.70
CA ILE A 128 -2.89 -1.91 -24.79
C ILE A 128 -2.58 -3.27 -25.41
N GLY A 129 -2.19 -3.30 -26.69
CA GLY A 129 -1.95 -4.55 -27.42
C GLY A 129 -1.03 -5.49 -26.64
N ASN A 130 -1.33 -6.79 -26.62
CA ASN A 130 -0.55 -7.85 -25.95
C ASN A 130 -0.37 -7.72 -24.41
N LEU A 131 -1.07 -6.81 -23.74
CA LEU A 131 -1.09 -6.75 -22.27
C LEU A 131 -2.11 -7.74 -21.70
N HIS A 132 -1.68 -8.62 -20.79
CA HIS A 132 -2.58 -9.50 -20.05
C HIS A 132 -2.78 -8.98 -18.62
N LEU A 133 -3.97 -8.42 -18.35
CA LEU A 133 -4.36 -7.95 -17.03
C LEU A 133 -4.89 -9.12 -16.18
N HIS A 134 -4.15 -9.47 -15.13
CA HIS A 134 -4.57 -10.46 -14.13
C HIS A 134 -5.11 -9.74 -12.90
N LYS A 135 -6.44 -9.82 -12.71
CA LYS A 135 -7.14 -9.21 -11.59
C LYS A 135 -6.97 -10.09 -10.34
N LEU A 136 -6.56 -9.47 -9.24
CA LEU A 136 -6.37 -10.11 -7.94
C LEU A 136 -7.23 -9.42 -6.88
N ASP A 137 -7.67 -10.15 -5.86
CA ASP A 137 -8.47 -9.58 -4.77
C ASP A 137 -7.66 -8.54 -3.96
N GLU A 138 -8.32 -7.43 -3.60
CA GLU A 138 -7.71 -6.27 -2.93
C GLU A 138 -7.20 -6.61 -1.54
N LEU A 139 -7.96 -7.41 -0.78
CA LEU A 139 -7.64 -7.73 0.59
C LEU A 139 -6.59 -8.84 0.67
N ASP A 140 -6.65 -9.81 -0.24
CA ASP A 140 -5.60 -10.82 -0.46
C ASP A 140 -4.25 -10.15 -0.73
N CYS A 141 -4.21 -9.21 -1.67
CA CYS A 141 -2.98 -8.52 -2.03
C CYS A 141 -2.48 -7.65 -0.86
N LEU A 142 -3.38 -6.97 -0.17
CA LEU A 142 -3.04 -6.18 1.02
C LEU A 142 -2.36 -7.05 2.09
N VAL A 143 -2.95 -8.19 2.47
CA VAL A 143 -2.40 -9.08 3.50
C VAL A 143 -1.06 -9.66 3.04
N LYS A 144 -0.98 -10.18 1.80
CA LYS A 144 0.26 -10.75 1.25
C LYS A 144 1.39 -9.73 1.18
N GLY A 145 1.10 -8.52 0.69
CA GLY A 145 2.08 -7.45 0.57
C GLY A 145 2.57 -6.95 1.92
N LEU A 146 1.68 -6.80 2.90
CA LEU A 146 2.04 -6.39 4.26
C LEU A 146 3.01 -7.40 4.91
N LEU A 147 2.63 -8.68 4.93
CA LEU A 147 3.45 -9.73 5.53
C LEU A 147 4.80 -9.87 4.82
N TYR A 148 4.82 -9.70 3.49
CA TYR A 148 6.06 -9.75 2.73
C TYR A 148 6.99 -8.58 3.07
N ILE A 149 6.51 -7.33 3.02
CA ILE A 149 7.34 -6.15 3.29
C ILE A 149 7.91 -6.19 4.70
N ASP A 150 7.09 -6.58 5.69
CA ASP A 150 7.56 -6.75 7.06
C ASP A 150 8.67 -7.82 7.16
N SER A 151 8.49 -8.97 6.50
CA SER A 151 9.47 -10.06 6.53
C SER A 151 10.83 -9.72 5.90
N VAL A 152 10.85 -8.79 4.94
CA VAL A 152 12.10 -8.36 4.28
C VAL A 152 12.73 -7.15 4.94
N SER A 153 12.09 -6.57 5.96
CA SER A 153 12.47 -5.35 6.67
C SER A 153 12.56 -4.11 5.75
N PHE A 154 12.72 -2.94 6.37
CA PHE A 154 12.95 -1.69 5.65
C PHE A 154 14.45 -1.32 5.68
N ASN A 155 15.23 -1.89 4.75
CA ASN A 155 16.68 -1.65 4.64
C ASN A 155 17.42 -1.87 5.98
N GLY A 156 17.06 -2.92 6.71
CA GLY A 156 17.60 -3.24 8.05
C GLY A 156 16.92 -2.53 9.22
N GLN A 157 15.92 -1.68 8.96
CA GLN A 157 15.04 -1.10 9.97
C GLN A 157 13.72 -1.87 10.05
N ALA A 158 13.01 -1.74 11.18
CA ALA A 158 11.69 -2.34 11.33
C ALA A 158 10.68 -1.63 10.40
N GLU A 159 9.88 -2.41 9.67
CA GLU A 159 8.76 -1.89 8.89
C GLU A 159 7.64 -1.37 9.82
N CYS A 160 7.39 -2.09 10.91
CA CYS A 160 6.36 -1.74 11.87
C CYS A 160 6.87 -0.85 13.00
N TYR A 161 6.03 0.10 13.41
CA TYR A 161 6.30 0.98 14.53
C TYR A 161 5.03 1.31 15.32
N TYR A 162 5.24 1.84 16.52
CA TYR A 162 4.17 2.36 17.38
C TYR A 162 4.61 3.67 18.04
N PHE A 163 3.66 4.40 18.63
CA PHE A 163 3.97 5.57 19.46
C PHE A 163 3.98 5.15 20.93
N ALA A 164 5.16 5.09 21.53
CA ALA A 164 5.30 4.90 22.98
C ALA A 164 4.84 6.18 23.70
N ASN A 165 4.22 6.02 24.87
CA ASN A 165 3.67 7.12 25.69
C ASN A 165 2.73 8.04 24.88
N ALA A 166 1.85 7.46 24.05
CA ALA A 166 0.95 8.23 23.18
C ALA A 166 0.02 9.21 23.95
N SER A 167 -0.21 8.94 25.24
CA SER A 167 -1.00 9.75 26.15
C SER A 167 -0.23 10.92 26.77
N GLU A 168 1.09 10.98 26.62
CA GLU A 168 1.96 12.03 27.17
C GLU A 168 2.67 12.76 26.01
N PRO A 169 2.17 13.92 25.54
CA PRO A 169 2.70 14.59 24.35
C PRO A 169 4.21 14.86 24.38
N GLU A 170 4.76 15.17 25.56
CA GLU A 170 6.18 15.47 25.78
C GLU A 170 7.07 14.22 25.71
N ARG A 171 6.51 13.02 25.92
CA ARG A 171 7.22 11.73 25.91
C ARG A 171 6.83 10.83 24.74
N CYS A 172 5.92 11.30 23.89
CA CYS A 172 5.38 10.59 22.75
C CYS A 172 6.47 10.40 21.68
N GLN A 173 6.92 9.16 21.48
CA GLN A 173 8.03 8.84 20.58
C GLN A 173 7.71 7.65 19.67
N LYS A 174 8.19 7.70 18.42
CA LYS A 174 8.12 6.60 17.46
C LYS A 174 9.12 5.52 17.88
N MET A 175 8.66 4.28 18.04
CA MET A 175 9.47 3.14 18.43
C MET A 175 9.24 1.99 17.44
N PRO A 176 10.29 1.23 17.06
CA PRO A 176 10.13 0.06 16.23
C PRO A 176 9.28 -1.01 16.94
N PHE A 177 8.55 -1.80 16.15
CA PHE A 177 7.78 -2.95 16.62
C PHE A 177 8.11 -4.15 15.73
N ASN A 178 8.36 -5.29 16.36
CA ASN A 178 8.67 -6.53 15.64
C ASN A 178 7.36 -7.33 15.44
N LEU A 179 7.16 -7.81 14.21
CA LEU A 179 5.98 -8.58 13.78
C LEU A 179 6.33 -10.04 13.40
N ASP A 180 7.43 -10.62 13.92
CA ASP A 180 7.90 -11.99 13.60
C ASP A 180 6.83 -13.08 13.84
N ASP A 181 5.95 -12.88 14.83
CA ASP A 181 4.71 -13.64 15.00
C ASP A 181 3.50 -12.68 14.95
N PRO A 182 3.03 -12.32 13.74
CA PRO A 182 2.11 -11.21 13.56
C PRO A 182 0.68 -11.58 13.98
N TYR A 183 0.37 -12.87 14.16
CA TYR A 183 -1.01 -13.34 14.36
C TYR A 183 -1.38 -13.47 15.84
N PRO A 184 -2.65 -13.19 16.21
CA PRO A 184 -3.66 -12.53 15.41
C PRO A 184 -3.41 -11.00 15.33
N LEU A 185 -3.88 -10.38 14.24
CA LEU A 185 -3.75 -8.95 13.96
C LEU A 185 -5.06 -8.39 13.41
N LEU A 186 -5.40 -7.16 13.79
CA LEU A 186 -6.48 -6.41 13.13
C LEU A 186 -5.86 -5.40 12.17
N ILE A 187 -6.15 -5.48 10.87
CA ILE A 187 -5.71 -4.50 9.88
C ILE A 187 -6.84 -3.51 9.62
N VAL A 188 -6.58 -2.22 9.74
CA VAL A 188 -7.52 -1.14 9.44
C VAL A 188 -6.96 -0.35 8.27
N ASN A 189 -7.46 -0.63 7.06
CA ASN A 189 -7.08 0.07 5.84
C ASN A 189 -7.94 1.33 5.63
N ILE A 190 -7.30 2.49 5.62
CA ILE A 190 -7.93 3.81 5.51
C ILE A 190 -7.60 4.42 4.13
N GLY A 191 -8.50 4.22 3.18
CA GLY A 191 -8.45 4.77 1.81
C GLY A 191 -9.63 5.72 1.53
N SER A 192 -10.23 5.65 0.33
CA SER A 192 -11.47 6.38 0.01
C SER A 192 -12.65 5.96 0.92
N GLY A 193 -12.56 4.77 1.51
CA GLY A 193 -13.37 4.30 2.62
C GLY A 193 -12.49 3.58 3.66
N VAL A 194 -13.10 2.94 4.65
CA VAL A 194 -12.38 2.21 5.71
C VAL A 194 -12.78 0.74 5.67
N SER A 195 -11.79 -0.14 5.60
CA SER A 195 -11.98 -1.60 5.69
C SER A 195 -11.20 -2.16 6.87
N ILE A 196 -11.88 -2.93 7.72
CA ILE A 196 -11.29 -3.55 8.91
C ILE A 196 -11.24 -5.07 8.70
N LEU A 197 -10.06 -5.67 8.85
CA LEU A 197 -9.81 -7.10 8.67
C LEU A 197 -9.30 -7.71 9.99
N ALA A 198 -9.86 -8.85 10.39
CA ALA A 198 -9.27 -9.71 11.41
C ALA A 198 -8.46 -10.80 10.72
N VAL A 199 -7.15 -10.85 10.97
CA VAL A 199 -6.20 -11.80 10.39
C VAL A 199 -5.74 -12.78 11.45
N HIS A 200 -6.11 -14.05 11.30
CA HIS A 200 -5.81 -15.14 12.24
C HIS A 200 -4.63 -16.01 11.79
N SER A 201 -4.38 -16.08 10.48
CA SER A 201 -3.17 -16.65 9.88
C SER A 201 -2.98 -16.05 8.49
N LYS A 202 -1.90 -16.43 7.81
CA LYS A 202 -1.60 -16.03 6.42
C LYS A 202 -2.78 -16.24 5.46
N ASP A 203 -3.51 -17.35 5.62
CA ASP A 203 -4.59 -17.76 4.73
C ASP A 203 -5.98 -17.72 5.39
N ASN A 204 -6.08 -17.19 6.62
CA ASN A 204 -7.34 -17.08 7.37
C ASN A 204 -7.56 -15.65 7.88
N TYR A 205 -8.39 -14.90 7.17
CA TYR A 205 -8.81 -13.56 7.56
C TYR A 205 -10.26 -13.27 7.13
N LYS A 206 -10.90 -12.30 7.80
CA LYS A 206 -12.27 -11.86 7.47
C LYS A 206 -12.43 -10.35 7.56
N ARG A 207 -13.31 -9.78 6.73
CA ARG A 207 -13.70 -8.37 6.80
C ARG A 207 -14.78 -8.18 7.88
N VAL A 208 -14.57 -7.23 8.79
CA VAL A 208 -15.43 -7.01 9.97
C VAL A 208 -16.48 -5.91 9.72
N THR A 209 -16.09 -4.66 9.40
CA THR A 209 -17.04 -3.52 9.19
C THR A 209 -16.34 -2.22 8.68
N GLY A 210 -17.06 -1.09 8.55
CA GLY A 210 -16.61 0.28 8.16
C GLY A 210 -17.59 1.41 8.61
N THR A 211 -17.24 2.72 8.49
CA THR A 211 -17.97 3.82 9.20
C THR A 211 -17.92 5.24 8.56
N SER A 212 -18.89 6.14 8.90
CA SER A 212 -18.93 7.59 8.54
C SER A 212 -19.75 8.54 9.50
N PHE A 213 -19.19 9.75 9.76
CA PHE A 213 -19.65 11.12 10.18
C PHE A 213 -20.58 11.51 11.38
N GLY A 214 -20.35 12.74 11.96
CA GLY A 214 -21.32 13.53 12.76
C GLY A 214 -20.91 14.95 13.32
N ASN A 215 -21.85 15.93 13.20
CA ASN A 215 -22.15 17.21 13.93
C ASN A 215 -21.73 18.64 13.46
N MET A 216 -22.74 19.48 13.11
CA MET A 216 -22.71 20.92 12.75
C MET A 216 -24.02 21.68 13.13
N ILE A 217 -24.49 21.60 14.39
CA ILE A 217 -25.88 21.94 14.77
C ILE A 217 -26.14 23.42 15.16
N TYR A 218 -25.16 24.19 15.66
CA TYR A 218 -25.42 25.54 16.22
C TYR A 218 -25.06 26.69 15.27
N LYS A 219 -26.03 27.59 14.96
CA LYS A 219 -25.89 28.68 13.97
C LYS A 219 -24.83 29.73 14.34
N GLU A 220 -24.79 30.16 15.59
CA GLU A 220 -23.86 31.19 16.08
C GLU A 220 -22.38 30.74 16.04
N LYS A 221 -22.14 29.43 16.19
CA LYS A 221 -20.80 28.84 16.05
C LYS A 221 -20.39 28.60 14.60
N ARG A 222 -21.33 28.56 13.65
CA ARG A 222 -21.02 28.44 12.21
C ARG A 222 -20.46 29.73 11.62
N GLU A 223 -20.79 30.88 12.21
CA GLU A 223 -20.39 32.20 11.70
C GLU A 223 -19.00 32.64 12.18
N THR A 224 -18.49 32.00 13.25
CA THR A 224 -17.20 32.33 13.88
C THR A 224 -16.11 31.28 13.66
N VAL A 225 -16.45 30.12 13.07
CA VAL A 225 -15.52 29.02 12.86
C VAL A 225 -14.59 29.29 11.68
N SER A 226 -13.30 29.05 11.86
CA SER A 226 -12.33 29.18 10.77
C SER A 226 -12.30 27.93 9.88
N LYS A 227 -11.68 28.01 8.70
CA LYS A 227 -11.50 26.84 7.82
C LYS A 227 -10.55 25.81 8.47
N GLU A 228 -9.56 26.28 9.20
CA GLU A 228 -8.59 25.47 9.94
C GLU A 228 -9.28 24.68 11.06
N ASP A 229 -10.21 25.32 11.78
CA ASP A 229 -11.01 24.67 12.81
C ASP A 229 -11.91 23.57 12.22
N LEU A 230 -12.56 23.84 11.09
CA LEU A 230 -13.37 22.84 10.39
C LEU A 230 -12.52 21.67 9.87
N ALA A 231 -11.34 21.95 9.31
CA ALA A 231 -10.41 20.92 8.84
C ALA A 231 -9.93 20.04 10.00
N ARG A 232 -9.53 20.65 11.12
CA ARG A 232 -9.11 19.92 12.32
C ARG A 232 -10.26 19.12 12.93
N ALA A 233 -11.45 19.70 13.05
CA ALA A 233 -12.63 19.00 13.56
C ALA A 233 -12.99 17.79 12.69
N THR A 234 -12.94 17.94 11.36
CA THR A 234 -13.18 16.84 10.42
C THR A 234 -12.14 15.74 10.59
N LEU A 235 -10.85 16.10 10.65
CA LEU A 235 -9.76 15.14 10.84
C LEU A 235 -9.91 14.36 12.15
N VAL A 236 -10.15 15.06 13.26
CA VAL A 236 -10.32 14.46 14.59
C VAL A 236 -11.55 13.56 14.62
N THR A 237 -12.67 14.00 14.05
CA THR A 237 -13.92 13.25 14.04
C THR A 237 -13.77 11.94 13.27
N ILE A 238 -13.24 11.98 12.05
CA ILE A 238 -13.02 10.79 11.23
C ILE A 238 -12.01 9.85 11.90
N THR A 239 -10.88 10.38 12.37
CA THR A 239 -9.84 9.57 12.99
C THR A 239 -10.33 8.87 14.26
N ASN A 240 -11.03 9.58 15.16
CA ASN A 240 -11.58 8.99 16.38
C ASN A 240 -12.69 7.98 16.10
N ASN A 241 -13.52 8.25 15.09
CA ASN A 241 -14.55 7.31 14.67
C ASN A 241 -13.91 6.00 14.16
N ILE A 242 -12.87 6.08 13.32
CA ILE A 242 -12.08 4.92 12.89
C ILE A 242 -11.50 4.17 14.09
N GLY A 243 -10.84 4.89 15.01
CA GLY A 243 -10.25 4.30 16.22
C GLY A 243 -11.30 3.59 17.10
N SER A 244 -12.49 4.16 17.25
CA SER A 244 -13.58 3.56 18.02
C SER A 244 -14.09 2.27 17.39
N VAL A 245 -14.30 2.27 16.06
CA VAL A 245 -14.74 1.06 15.35
C VAL A 245 -13.66 -0.01 15.37
N ALA A 246 -12.40 0.36 15.15
CA ALA A 246 -11.27 -0.55 15.25
C ALA A 246 -11.18 -1.18 16.65
N ARG A 247 -11.33 -0.39 17.71
CA ARG A 247 -11.37 -0.87 19.10
C ARG A 247 -12.49 -1.88 19.32
N MET A 248 -13.72 -1.58 18.86
CA MET A 248 -14.86 -2.48 19.01
C MET A 248 -14.62 -3.82 18.31
N CYS A 249 -14.06 -3.78 17.09
CA CYS A 249 -13.69 -4.99 16.34
C CYS A 249 -12.59 -5.77 17.06
N ALA A 250 -11.54 -5.10 17.53
CA ALA A 250 -10.43 -5.72 18.24
C ALA A 250 -10.91 -6.45 19.50
N VAL A 251 -11.79 -5.82 20.29
CA VAL A 251 -12.39 -6.45 21.49
C VAL A 251 -13.27 -7.64 21.11
N ASN A 252 -14.13 -7.50 20.10
CA ASN A 252 -15.02 -8.58 19.66
C ASN A 252 -14.24 -9.81 19.17
N GLU A 253 -13.16 -9.57 18.43
CA GLU A 253 -12.30 -10.62 17.86
C GLU A 253 -11.20 -11.08 18.82
N LYS A 254 -11.12 -10.51 20.03
CA LYS A 254 -10.09 -10.81 21.05
C LYS A 254 -8.65 -10.58 20.54
N ILE A 255 -8.46 -9.51 19.77
CA ILE A 255 -7.16 -9.10 19.22
C ILE A 255 -6.67 -7.85 19.96
N ASN A 256 -5.40 -7.83 20.36
CA ASN A 256 -4.79 -6.72 21.09
C ASN A 256 -3.88 -5.82 20.25
N ARG A 257 -3.51 -6.24 19.03
CA ARG A 257 -2.68 -5.48 18.08
C ARG A 257 -3.52 -5.03 16.90
N VAL A 258 -3.54 -3.72 16.68
CA VAL A 258 -4.30 -3.09 15.58
C VAL A 258 -3.34 -2.31 14.69
N VAL A 259 -3.11 -2.81 13.48
CA VAL A 259 -2.28 -2.16 12.47
C VAL A 259 -3.16 -1.27 11.58
N PHE A 260 -2.83 0.02 11.53
CA PHE A 260 -3.48 0.97 10.63
C PHE A 260 -2.60 1.21 9.39
N VAL A 261 -3.22 1.11 8.22
CA VAL A 261 -2.58 1.29 6.90
C VAL A 261 -3.44 2.17 6.00
N GLY A 262 -2.93 2.52 4.83
CA GLY A 262 -3.62 3.32 3.82
C GLY A 262 -3.13 4.77 3.76
N ASN A 263 -3.29 5.37 2.57
CA ASN A 263 -2.73 6.70 2.27
C ASN A 263 -3.35 7.87 3.07
N PHE A 264 -4.43 7.66 3.84
CA PHE A 264 -4.92 8.68 4.79
C PHE A 264 -3.90 9.03 5.87
N LEU A 265 -3.04 8.08 6.23
CA LEU A 265 -2.02 8.25 7.25
C LEU A 265 -0.69 8.80 6.71
N ARG A 266 -0.57 8.90 5.37
CA ARG A 266 0.57 9.51 4.69
C ARG A 266 0.78 10.93 5.15
N VAL A 267 2.00 11.18 5.64
CA VAL A 267 2.45 12.47 6.21
C VAL A 267 1.48 13.03 7.28
N ASN A 268 0.67 12.16 7.88
CA ASN A 268 -0.41 12.52 8.80
C ASN A 268 -0.15 11.98 10.22
N THR A 269 0.97 12.41 10.79
CA THR A 269 1.38 12.08 12.17
C THR A 269 0.34 12.50 13.20
N LEU A 270 -0.47 13.52 12.92
CA LEU A 270 -1.55 13.96 13.80
C LEU A 270 -2.61 12.87 13.97
N SER A 271 -3.12 12.30 12.86
CA SER A 271 -4.07 11.18 12.94
C SER A 271 -3.44 9.92 13.53
N MET A 272 -2.17 9.62 13.21
CA MET A 272 -1.50 8.46 13.80
C MET A 272 -1.38 8.56 15.32
N LYS A 273 -0.93 9.72 15.85
CA LYS A 273 -0.87 9.96 17.30
C LYS A 273 -2.25 9.91 17.95
N LEU A 274 -3.27 10.45 17.27
CA LEU A 274 -4.64 10.41 17.77
C LEU A 274 -5.20 8.98 17.83
N LEU A 275 -4.93 8.14 16.82
CA LEU A 275 -5.29 6.72 16.84
C LEU A 275 -4.58 5.98 17.97
N ALA A 276 -3.28 6.22 18.14
CA ALA A 276 -2.50 5.60 19.21
C ALA A 276 -3.01 5.99 20.60
N TYR A 277 -3.25 7.28 20.83
CA TYR A 277 -3.85 7.79 22.05
C TYR A 277 -5.24 7.19 22.29
N ALA A 278 -6.11 7.23 21.29
CA ALA A 278 -7.48 6.75 21.44
C ALA A 278 -7.53 5.25 21.78
N LEU A 279 -6.76 4.42 21.07
CA LEU A 279 -6.74 2.98 21.37
C LEU A 279 -6.20 2.71 22.77
N ASP A 280 -5.09 3.34 23.16
CA ASP A 280 -4.49 3.19 24.49
C ASP A 280 -5.45 3.64 25.60
N TYR A 281 -5.95 4.88 25.51
CA TYR A 281 -6.83 5.50 26.51
C TYR A 281 -8.15 4.73 26.69
N TRP A 282 -8.87 4.46 25.60
CA TRP A 282 -10.19 3.81 25.66
C TRP A 282 -10.13 2.31 25.98
N SER A 283 -8.97 1.68 25.80
CA SER A 283 -8.76 0.27 26.17
C SER A 283 -8.04 0.10 27.50
N LYS A 284 -7.66 1.19 28.19
CA LYS A 284 -6.82 1.15 29.40
C LYS A 284 -5.50 0.41 29.17
N GLY A 285 -4.87 0.65 28.02
CA GLY A 285 -3.58 0.04 27.63
C GLY A 285 -3.66 -1.40 27.12
N GLN A 286 -4.85 -1.97 26.93
CA GLN A 286 -5.00 -3.34 26.44
C GLN A 286 -4.81 -3.47 24.92
N LEU A 287 -5.09 -2.42 24.17
CA LEU A 287 -4.92 -2.39 22.71
C LEU A 287 -3.74 -1.50 22.33
N LYS A 288 -2.93 -1.99 21.38
CA LYS A 288 -1.81 -1.24 20.81
C LYS A 288 -2.09 -0.88 19.36
N ALA A 289 -2.01 0.41 19.04
CA ALA A 289 -2.01 0.89 17.68
C ALA A 289 -0.61 0.74 17.07
N LEU A 290 -0.57 0.11 15.90
CA LEU A 290 0.64 -0.15 15.12
C LEU A 290 0.48 0.52 13.74
N PHE A 291 1.60 0.89 13.16
CA PHE A 291 1.71 1.57 11.87
C PHE A 291 2.84 0.95 11.06
N LEU A 292 2.86 1.20 9.75
CA LEU A 292 3.86 0.65 8.82
C LEU A 292 4.38 1.76 7.90
N GLU A 293 5.67 1.74 7.58
CA GLU A 293 6.29 2.79 6.75
C GLU A 293 5.74 2.81 5.31
N HIS A 294 5.40 1.63 4.75
CA HIS A 294 4.88 1.48 3.40
C HIS A 294 3.34 1.45 3.34
N GLU A 295 2.68 2.14 4.27
CA GLU A 295 1.24 2.11 4.54
C GLU A 295 0.30 2.11 3.32
N GLY A 296 0.69 2.75 2.21
CA GLY A 296 -0.13 2.89 1.01
C GLY A 296 0.09 1.83 -0.09
N TYR A 297 1.08 0.96 0.03
CA TYR A 297 1.63 0.20 -1.11
C TYR A 297 1.45 -1.31 -1.05
N PHE A 298 0.99 -1.87 0.06
CA PHE A 298 0.89 -3.32 0.24
C PHE A 298 0.01 -4.02 -0.81
N GLY A 299 -1.09 -3.41 -1.24
CA GLY A 299 -1.92 -3.97 -2.33
C GLY A 299 -1.12 -4.10 -3.65
N ALA A 300 -0.34 -3.09 -4.00
CA ALA A 300 0.51 -3.13 -5.20
C ALA A 300 1.61 -4.20 -5.08
N VAL A 301 2.23 -4.34 -3.90
CA VAL A 301 3.24 -5.38 -3.64
C VAL A 301 2.63 -6.76 -3.68
N GLY A 302 1.47 -6.98 -3.05
CA GLY A 302 0.75 -8.26 -3.13
C GLY A 302 0.39 -8.65 -4.55
N ALA A 303 0.03 -7.66 -5.39
CA ALA A 303 -0.21 -7.90 -6.80
C ALA A 303 1.08 -8.33 -7.53
N LEU A 304 2.23 -7.69 -7.25
CA LEU A 304 3.54 -8.07 -7.80
C LEU A 304 3.92 -9.51 -7.39
N LEU A 305 3.65 -9.88 -6.13
CA LEU A 305 3.90 -11.23 -5.61
C LEU A 305 3.03 -12.31 -6.29
N GLY A 306 1.94 -11.92 -6.95
CA GLY A 306 1.08 -12.81 -7.73
C GLY A 306 1.64 -13.18 -9.11
N LEU A 307 2.64 -12.46 -9.62
CA LEU A 307 3.18 -12.60 -10.97
C LEU A 307 3.64 -14.04 -11.33
N PRO A 308 4.33 -14.80 -10.45
CA PRO A 308 4.77 -16.17 -10.76
C PRO A 308 3.64 -17.15 -11.07
N ASN A 309 2.40 -16.84 -10.67
CA ASN A 309 1.25 -17.71 -10.93
C ASN A 309 0.74 -17.62 -12.37
N PHE A 310 1.25 -16.66 -13.15
CA PHE A 310 0.79 -16.33 -14.51
C PHE A 310 1.93 -16.27 -15.54
N SER A 311 3.13 -16.74 -15.18
CA SER A 311 4.34 -16.76 -16.03
C SER A 311 4.71 -18.14 -16.56
#